data_AF-A0A194S315-F1
#
_entry.id   AF-A0A194S315-F1
#
_cell.length_a   1.000
_cell.length_b   1.000
_cell.length_c   1.000
_cell.angle_alpha   90.00
_cell.angle_beta   90.00
_cell.angle_gamma   90.00
#
_symmetry.space_group_name_H-M   'P 1'
#
loop_
_entity.id
_entity.type
_entity.pdbx_description
1 polymer ?
#
loop_
_entity_poly.entity_id
_entity_poly.type
_entity_poly.pdbx_seq_one_letter_code
_entity_poly.pdbx_strand_id
1 'polypeptide(L)'
;MPLSSSSSSPRTRSRASSNMAASPTRASPHPQRAFNGELLRPYLKRLLEAPIITGAVWDRDAQALGMRAKDMAAEVKRRMVDIEPAGYKYLCHVSVTERGQGSASAGAGRAFLSTYWDASSDVCVSEVFQNDSVVVTILAVAIRILY
;
A
#
# COMPACT_ATOMS: atom_id res chain seq x y z
N MET A 1 36.53 -58.88 -17.57
CA MET A 1 35.90 -60.14 -17.14
C MET A 1 35.24 -59.83 -15.80
N PRO A 2 33.89 -59.88 -15.60
CA PRO A 2 32.82 -60.75 -16.16
C PRO A 2 31.94 -60.00 -17.19
N LEU A 3 31.36 -60.62 -18.23
CA LEU A 3 30.27 -61.61 -18.40
C LEU A 3 28.84 -61.03 -18.38
N SER A 4 28.23 -61.18 -19.56
CA SER A 4 26.94 -60.78 -20.12
C SER A 4 25.70 -61.30 -19.38
N SER A 5 24.54 -60.66 -19.60
CA SER A 5 23.45 -61.20 -20.46
C SER A 5 22.07 -60.54 -20.23
N SER A 6 21.47 -60.11 -21.36
CA SER A 6 20.08 -60.36 -21.79
C SER A 6 18.91 -59.69 -21.05
N SER A 7 18.21 -58.73 -21.67
CA SER A 7 17.14 -58.89 -22.68
C SER A 7 15.81 -59.40 -22.11
N SER A 8 14.79 -58.53 -22.09
CA SER A 8 13.48 -58.83 -22.67
C SER A 8 12.56 -57.60 -22.62
N SER A 9 12.01 -57.24 -23.78
CA SER A 9 10.74 -56.51 -23.89
C SER A 9 9.64 -57.50 -24.26
N PRO A 10 8.38 -57.24 -23.86
CA PRO A 10 7.33 -57.28 -24.87
C PRO A 10 6.31 -56.13 -24.76
N ARG A 11 5.61 -55.97 -25.88
CA ARG A 11 4.72 -54.90 -26.31
C ARG A 11 3.31 -54.92 -25.69
N THR A 12 2.78 -53.70 -25.56
CA THR A 12 1.39 -53.22 -25.83
C THR A 12 0.17 -53.95 -25.27
N ARG A 13 -0.64 -53.21 -24.48
CA ARG A 13 -2.09 -53.13 -24.71
C ARG A 13 -2.70 -51.81 -24.22
N SER A 14 -3.57 -51.30 -25.07
CA SER A 14 -4.38 -50.07 -25.00
C SER A 14 -5.46 -50.12 -23.91
N ARG A 15 -5.76 -48.99 -23.25
CA ARG A 15 -7.14 -48.44 -23.15
C ARG A 15 -7.22 -47.10 -22.42
N ALA A 16 -8.00 -46.23 -23.06
CA ALA A 16 -8.93 -45.25 -22.51
C ALA A 16 -8.38 -43.98 -21.84
N SER A 17 -8.54 -42.90 -22.59
CA SER A 17 -8.88 -41.57 -22.10
C SER A 17 -9.80 -41.59 -20.89
N SER A 18 -9.42 -40.87 -19.84
CA SER A 18 -10.38 -40.14 -19.02
C SER A 18 -9.67 -39.06 -18.20
N ASN A 19 -10.02 -37.83 -18.54
CA ASN A 19 -10.06 -36.66 -17.68
C ASN A 19 -8.72 -36.22 -17.09
N MET A 20 -8.00 -35.42 -17.88
CA MET A 20 -7.42 -34.20 -17.33
C MET A 20 -8.56 -33.42 -16.67
N ALA A 21 -8.74 -33.61 -15.36
CA ALA A 21 -9.45 -32.66 -14.54
C ALA A 21 -8.57 -31.40 -14.55
N ALA A 22 -8.77 -30.57 -15.57
CA ALA A 22 -8.44 -29.16 -15.48
C ALA A 22 -9.12 -28.68 -14.20
N SER A 23 -8.33 -28.43 -13.17
CA SER A 23 -8.77 -27.63 -12.03
C SER A 23 -9.53 -26.46 -12.62
N PRO A 24 -10.79 -26.20 -12.24
CA PRO A 24 -11.47 -25.02 -12.72
C PRO A 24 -10.58 -23.87 -12.27
N THR A 25 -9.87 -23.27 -13.22
CA THR A 25 -9.29 -21.95 -13.02
C THR A 25 -10.52 -21.13 -12.75
N ARG A 26 -10.75 -20.85 -11.47
CA ARG A 26 -11.82 -20.00 -11.00
C ARG A 26 -11.48 -18.64 -11.57
N ALA A 27 -11.86 -18.44 -12.83
CA ALA A 27 -11.75 -17.17 -13.51
C ALA A 27 -12.70 -16.27 -12.74
N SER A 28 -12.14 -15.54 -11.78
CA SER A 28 -12.86 -14.58 -10.97
C SER A 28 -13.57 -13.62 -11.94
N PRO A 29 -14.91 -13.57 -11.92
CA PRO A 29 -15.67 -12.81 -12.90
C PRO A 29 -15.72 -11.35 -12.46
N HIS A 30 -14.59 -10.65 -12.52
CA HIS A 30 -14.49 -9.20 -12.72
C HIS A 30 -13.00 -8.81 -12.62
N PRO A 31 -12.46 -8.03 -13.57
CA PRO A 31 -11.28 -7.23 -13.26
C PRO A 31 -11.72 -6.21 -12.19
N GLN A 32 -11.67 -6.59 -10.91
CA GLN A 32 -12.01 -5.63 -9.87
C GLN A 32 -11.03 -4.47 -9.99
N ARG A 33 -11.62 -3.28 -10.05
CA ARG A 33 -10.91 -2.05 -10.33
C ARG A 33 -9.87 -1.83 -9.25
N ALA A 34 -8.61 -1.69 -9.64
CA ALA A 34 -7.56 -1.33 -8.71
C ALA A 34 -7.85 0.06 -8.12
N PHE A 35 -7.56 0.25 -6.83
CA PHE A 35 -7.68 1.55 -6.19
C PHE A 35 -6.85 2.60 -6.93
N ASN A 36 -7.48 3.68 -7.40
CA ASN A 36 -6.78 4.72 -8.14
C ASN A 36 -6.19 5.77 -7.19
N GLY A 37 -4.93 5.56 -6.78
CA GLY A 37 -4.19 6.48 -5.90
C GLY A 37 -4.00 7.90 -6.46
N GLU A 38 -4.02 8.07 -7.78
CA GLU A 38 -3.85 9.39 -8.41
C GLU A 38 -5.05 10.32 -8.18
N LEU A 39 -6.23 9.77 -7.85
CA LEU A 39 -7.39 10.57 -7.43
C LEU A 39 -7.24 11.11 -6.00
N LEU A 40 -6.39 10.47 -5.19
CA LEU A 40 -6.15 10.86 -3.79
C LEU A 40 -5.05 11.93 -3.68
N ARG A 41 -3.98 11.86 -4.48
CA ARG A 41 -2.84 12.80 -4.35
C ARG A 41 -3.22 14.29 -4.36
N PRO A 42 -4.05 14.80 -5.29
CA PRO A 42 -4.40 16.23 -5.29
C PRO A 42 -5.16 16.62 -4.02
N TYR A 43 -5.95 15.71 -3.46
CA TYR A 43 -6.65 15.91 -2.21
C TYR A 43 -5.67 16.03 -1.03
N LEU A 44 -4.68 15.15 -0.95
CA LEU A 44 -3.65 15.17 0.10
C LEU A 44 -2.82 16.47 0.04
N LYS A 45 -2.39 16.88 -1.15
CA LYS A 45 -1.65 18.14 -1.35
C LYS A 45 -2.43 19.34 -0.86
N ARG A 46 -3.71 19.44 -1.25
CA ARG A 46 -4.60 20.51 -0.78
C ARG A 46 -4.78 20.51 0.74
N LEU A 47 -4.80 19.34 1.39
CA LEU A 47 -4.83 19.29 2.86
C LEU A 47 -3.55 19.85 3.46
N LEU A 48 -2.39 19.51 2.89
CA LEU A 48 -1.08 19.97 3.34
C LEU A 48 -0.83 21.47 3.07
N GLU A 49 -1.45 22.02 2.01
CA GLU A 49 -1.42 23.44 1.66
C GLU A 49 -2.31 24.31 2.56
N ALA A 50 -3.02 23.72 3.54
CA ALA A 50 -3.86 24.48 4.45
C ALA A 50 -3.01 25.49 5.27
N PRO A 51 -3.47 26.75 5.46
CA PRO A 51 -2.71 27.78 6.16
C PRO A 51 -2.23 27.41 7.56
N ILE A 52 -3.01 26.58 8.27
CA ILE A 52 -2.69 26.06 9.60
C ILE A 52 -1.45 25.15 9.59
N ILE A 53 -1.15 24.50 8.47
CA ILE A 53 0.04 23.65 8.29
C ILE A 53 1.18 24.48 7.71
N THR A 54 0.91 25.29 6.67
CA THR A 54 1.97 26.02 5.98
C THR A 54 2.61 27.11 6.85
N GLY A 55 1.80 27.79 7.67
CA GLY A 55 2.25 28.83 8.60
C GLY A 55 2.59 28.34 10.01
N ALA A 56 2.63 27.03 10.23
CA ALA A 56 2.80 26.47 11.57
C ALA A 56 4.23 26.61 12.11
N VAL A 57 4.35 26.83 13.41
CA VAL A 57 5.61 26.86 14.15
C VAL A 57 5.54 25.82 15.26
N TRP A 58 6.48 24.87 15.28
CA TRP A 58 6.47 23.71 16.17
C TRP A 58 6.27 24.08 17.64
N ASP A 59 7.07 25.01 18.17
CA ASP A 59 7.04 25.42 19.58
C ASP A 59 5.66 25.92 20.05
N ARG A 60 4.90 26.53 19.14
CA ARG A 60 3.57 27.08 19.44
C ARG A 60 2.45 26.12 19.09
N ASP A 61 2.59 25.43 17.96
CA ASP A 61 1.46 24.79 17.27
C ASP A 61 1.49 23.26 17.36
N ALA A 62 2.51 22.63 17.97
CA ALA A 62 2.67 21.16 17.99
C ALA A 62 1.42 20.40 18.47
N GLN A 63 0.77 20.86 19.54
CA GLN A 63 -0.47 20.25 20.05
C GLN A 63 -1.64 20.41 19.07
N ALA A 64 -1.82 21.60 18.52
CA ALA A 64 -2.89 21.87 17.55
C ALA A 64 -2.69 21.07 16.26
N LEU A 65 -1.45 20.96 15.79
CA LEU A 65 -1.09 20.13 14.64
C LEU A 65 -1.31 18.64 14.92
N GLY A 66 -0.99 18.16 16.13
CA GLY A 66 -1.26 16.78 16.53
C GLY A 66 -2.74 16.43 16.54
N MET A 67 -3.61 17.35 16.97
CA MET A 67 -5.06 17.18 16.85
C MET A 67 -5.52 17.24 15.39
N ARG A 68 -5.04 18.23 14.63
CA ARG A 68 -5.38 18.36 13.21
C ARG A 68 -4.97 17.13 12.40
N ALA A 69 -3.83 16.51 12.73
CA ALA A 69 -3.35 15.28 12.10
C ALA A 69 -4.32 14.11 12.28
N LYS A 70 -4.93 13.96 13.47
CA LYS A 70 -5.95 12.94 13.72
C LYS A 70 -7.18 13.17 12.86
N ASP A 71 -7.65 14.41 12.77
CA ASP A 71 -8.80 14.77 11.93
C ASP A 71 -8.50 14.53 10.45
N MET A 72 -7.30 14.91 9.99
CA MET A 72 -6.84 14.66 8.63
C MET A 72 -6.82 13.16 8.32
N ALA A 73 -6.33 12.32 9.23
CA ALA A 73 -6.31 10.87 9.02
C ALA A 73 -7.72 10.30 8.80
N ALA A 74 -8.71 10.77 9.57
CA ALA A 74 -10.10 10.40 9.39
C ALA A 74 -10.68 10.93 8.06
N GLU A 75 -10.35 12.18 7.71
CA GLU A 75 -10.79 12.83 6.47
C GLU A 75 -10.26 12.11 5.22
N VAL A 76 -8.96 11.76 5.23
CA VAL A 76 -8.29 11.00 4.17
C VAL A 76 -8.89 9.61 4.06
N LYS A 77 -9.07 8.90 5.18
CA LYS A 77 -9.70 7.57 5.18
C LYS A 77 -11.11 7.61 4.59
N ARG A 78 -11.92 8.61 4.96
CA ARG A 78 -13.25 8.81 4.35
C ARG A 78 -13.13 9.03 2.85
N ARG A 79 -12.19 9.87 2.41
CA ARG A 79 -11.96 10.12 0.97
C ARG A 79 -11.54 8.86 0.21
N MET A 80 -10.76 7.97 0.82
CA MET A 80 -10.41 6.68 0.23
C MET A 80 -11.64 5.80 0.04
N VAL A 81 -12.53 5.75 1.03
CA VAL A 81 -13.82 5.03 0.94
C VAL A 81 -14.71 5.63 -0.15
N ASP A 82 -14.74 6.96 -0.31
CA ASP A 82 -15.51 7.60 -1.38
C ASP A 82 -14.98 7.28 -2.79
N ILE A 83 -13.65 7.11 -2.93
CA ILE A 83 -13.01 6.75 -4.20
C ILE A 83 -13.34 5.30 -4.57
N GLU A 84 -13.26 4.39 -3.61
CA GLU A 84 -13.59 2.98 -3.78
C GLU A 84 -14.24 2.43 -2.50
N PRO A 85 -15.55 2.20 -2.46
CA PRO A 85 -16.24 1.84 -1.23
C PRO A 85 -16.06 0.39 -0.81
N ALA A 86 -15.64 -0.49 -1.71
CA ALA A 86 -15.62 -1.94 -1.47
C ALA A 86 -14.29 -2.59 -1.89
N GLY A 87 -14.06 -3.82 -1.44
CA GLY A 87 -12.91 -4.61 -1.88
C GLY A 87 -11.56 -4.20 -1.28
N TYR A 88 -11.53 -3.22 -0.37
CA TYR A 88 -10.31 -2.74 0.28
C TYR A 88 -10.47 -2.52 1.79
N LYS A 89 -9.37 -2.72 2.52
CA LYS A 89 -9.14 -2.20 3.88
C LYS A 89 -8.24 -0.98 3.78
N TYR A 90 -8.64 0.09 4.48
CA TYR A 90 -7.96 1.38 4.45
C TYR A 90 -7.23 1.67 5.75
N LEU A 91 -5.95 1.99 5.63
CA LEU A 91 -5.10 2.52 6.69
C LEU A 91 -4.64 3.93 6.30
N CYS A 92 -4.76 4.88 7.23
CA CYS A 92 -4.19 6.20 7.08
C CYS A 92 -3.40 6.56 8.33
N HIS A 93 -2.21 7.10 8.12
CA HIS A 93 -1.34 7.61 9.17
C HIS A 93 -0.92 9.02 8.80
N VAL A 94 -1.02 9.94 9.75
CA VAL A 94 -0.53 11.31 9.61
C VAL A 94 0.45 11.56 10.75
N SER A 95 1.67 11.93 10.42
CA SER A 95 2.69 12.30 11.39
C SER A 95 3.04 13.77 11.27
N VAL A 96 3.31 14.38 12.42
CA VAL A 96 3.79 15.76 12.53
C VAL A 96 5.01 15.72 13.43
N THR A 97 6.12 16.27 12.96
CA THR A 97 7.38 16.31 13.70
C THR A 97 8.04 17.68 13.57
N GLU A 98 8.88 18.02 14.53
CA GLU A 98 9.78 19.17 14.44
C GLU A 98 10.76 19.00 13.27
N ARG A 99 11.05 20.09 12.58
CA ARG A 99 12.18 20.16 11.65
C ARG A 99 13.41 20.59 12.44
N GLY A 100 14.29 19.66 12.77
CA GLY A 100 15.52 19.98 13.50
C GLY A 100 16.38 21.04 12.78
N GLN A 101 16.81 22.07 13.51
CA GLN A 101 17.79 23.04 13.03
C GLN A 101 19.21 22.42 13.09
N GLY A 102 19.76 22.07 11.93
CA GLY A 102 21.21 21.82 11.78
C GLY A 102 21.70 20.43 12.15
N SER A 103 22.50 19.86 11.23
CA SER A 103 23.07 18.50 11.24
C SER A 103 22.03 17.37 11.15
N ALA A 104 22.31 16.39 10.30
CA ALA A 104 21.44 15.28 9.93
C ALA A 104 21.11 14.29 11.08
N SER A 105 21.21 14.71 12.35
CA SER A 105 21.20 13.81 13.51
C SER A 105 20.27 14.19 14.67
N ALA A 106 19.63 15.37 14.71
CA ALA A 106 18.84 15.76 15.90
C ALA A 106 17.32 15.93 15.69
N GLY A 107 16.82 16.01 14.44
CA GLY A 107 15.37 16.15 14.20
C GLY A 107 14.86 15.71 12.83
N ALA A 108 15.75 15.26 11.93
CA ALA A 108 15.34 14.69 10.65
C ALA A 108 15.01 13.20 10.83
N GLY A 109 13.85 12.91 11.44
CA GLY A 109 13.35 11.54 11.56
C GLY A 109 13.20 10.91 10.18
N ARG A 110 13.90 9.80 9.92
CA ARG A 110 13.68 9.00 8.70
C ARG A 110 12.54 8.03 8.97
N ALA A 111 11.49 8.12 8.16
CA ALA A 111 10.39 7.16 8.16
C ALA A 111 10.54 6.22 6.97
N PHE A 112 10.39 4.92 7.21
CA PHE A 112 10.39 3.89 6.18
C PHE A 112 9.14 3.03 6.32
N LEU A 113 8.55 2.66 5.19
CA LEU A 113 7.50 1.65 5.11
C LEU A 113 8.03 0.51 4.22
N SER A 114 7.98 -0.71 4.73
CA SER A 114 8.22 -1.93 3.97
C SER A 114 6.95 -2.77 3.99
N THR A 115 6.56 -3.28 2.82
CA THR A 115 5.28 -3.98 2.63
C THR A 115 5.50 -5.28 1.87
N TYR A 116 4.70 -6.28 2.20
CA TYR A 116 4.64 -7.55 1.47
C TYR A 116 3.19 -7.78 1.04
N TRP A 117 2.90 -7.44 -0.22
CA TRP A 117 1.53 -7.39 -0.75
C TRP A 117 1.51 -7.54 -2.29
N ASP A 118 0.33 -7.59 -2.90
CA ASP A 118 0.18 -7.72 -4.35
C ASP A 118 0.31 -6.34 -5.02
N ALA A 119 1.41 -6.12 -5.72
CA ALA A 119 1.71 -4.87 -6.43
C ALA A 119 0.70 -4.53 -7.54
N SER A 120 -0.11 -5.49 -7.99
CA SER A 120 -1.15 -5.25 -9.01
C SER A 120 -2.44 -4.68 -8.43
N SER A 121 -2.69 -4.86 -7.12
CA SER A 121 -3.96 -4.49 -6.50
C SER A 121 -3.83 -3.56 -5.29
N ASP A 122 -2.75 -3.69 -4.52
CA ASP A 122 -2.52 -2.93 -3.30
C ASP A 122 -1.79 -1.62 -3.61
N VAL A 123 -2.15 -0.56 -2.88
CA VAL A 123 -1.66 0.79 -3.19
C VAL A 123 -1.21 1.51 -1.93
N CYS A 124 -0.08 2.20 -2.06
CA CYS A 124 0.43 3.15 -1.08
C CYS A 124 0.56 4.54 -1.74
N VAL A 125 0.01 5.56 -1.09
CA VAL A 125 0.20 6.96 -1.46
C VAL A 125 0.80 7.69 -0.26
N SER A 126 1.90 8.40 -0.50
CA SER A 126 2.58 9.19 0.52
C SER A 126 2.81 10.60 0.00
N GLU A 127 2.47 11.59 0.82
CA GLU A 127 2.73 13.01 0.54
C GLU A 127 3.33 13.67 1.78
N VAL A 128 4.29 14.58 1.55
CA VAL A 128 5.06 15.23 2.60
C VAL A 128 5.03 16.73 2.36
N PHE A 129 4.82 17.49 3.44
CA PHE A 129 5.02 18.92 3.48
C PHE A 129 6.06 19.26 4.55
N GLN A 130 6.87 20.27 4.27
CA GLN A 130 7.84 20.81 5.23
C GLN A 130 7.89 22.33 5.11
N ASN A 131 7.93 23.01 6.25
CA ASN A 131 8.34 24.41 6.34
C ASN A 131 9.58 24.50 7.24
N ASP A 132 9.99 25.69 7.69
CA ASP A 132 11.22 25.87 8.46
C ASP A 132 11.18 25.25 9.86
N SER A 133 9.99 24.93 10.39
CA SER A 133 9.82 24.47 11.78
C SER A 133 9.17 23.10 11.89
N VAL A 134 8.37 22.67 10.92
CA VAL A 134 7.60 21.42 10.97
C VAL A 134 7.74 20.59 9.70
N VAL A 135 7.60 19.28 9.88
CA VAL A 135 7.42 18.29 8.81
C VAL A 135 6.10 17.57 9.06
N VAL A 136 5.25 17.50 8.05
CA VAL A 136 3.97 16.78 8.08
C VAL A 136 3.99 15.72 6.98
N THR A 137 3.74 14.47 7.35
CA THR A 137 3.67 13.35 6.39
C THR A 137 2.29 12.71 6.45
N ILE A 138 1.69 12.46 5.30
CA ILE A 138 0.47 11.67 5.16
C ILE A 138 0.82 10.38 4.42
N LEU A 139 0.50 9.26 5.04
CA LEU A 139 0.60 7.93 4.46
C LEU A 139 -0.80 7.32 4.36
N ALA A 140 -1.21 6.95 3.16
CA ALA A 140 -2.49 6.34 2.86
C ALA A 140 -2.28 4.99 2.15
N VAL A 141 -2.88 3.94 2.69
CA VAL A 141 -2.67 2.56 2.26
C VAL A 141 -4.02 1.89 2.01
N ALA A 142 -4.19 1.32 0.82
CA ALA A 142 -5.34 0.52 0.42
C ALA A 142 -4.88 -0.92 0.18
N ILE A 143 -5.37 -1.85 1.00
CA ILE A 143 -5.04 -3.29 0.91
C ILE A 143 -6.29 -4.04 0.46
N ARG A 144 -6.21 -4.75 -0.65
CA ARG A 144 -7.32 -5.49 -1.21
C ARG A 144 -7.70 -6.65 -0.30
N ILE A 145 -9.00 -6.82 -0.09
CA ILE A 145 -9.55 -7.97 0.64
C ILE A 145 -10.07 -9.00 -0.36
N LEU A 146 -9.42 -10.15 -0.38
CA LEU A 146 -9.88 -11.33 -1.12
C LEU A 146 -11.01 -11.97 -0.32
N TYR A 147 -12.24 -11.87 -0.81
CA TYR A 147 -13.37 -12.68 -0.36
C TYR A 147 -13.72 -13.71 -1.43
#